data_AF-A0A8S1Q3C4-F1
#
_entry.id   AF-A0A8S1Q3C4-F1
#
_cell.length_a   1.000
_cell.length_b   1.000
_cell.length_c   1.000
_cell.angle_alpha   90.00
_cell.angle_beta   90.00
_cell.angle_gamma   90.00
#
_symmetry.space_group_name_H-M   'P 1'
#
loop_
_entity.id
_entity.type
_entity.pdbx_description
1 polymer ?
#
loop_
_entity_poly.entity_id
_entity_poly.type
_entity_poly.pdbx_seq_one_letter_code
_entity_poly.pdbx_strand_id
1 'polypeptide(L)'
;MSEQEKINLQQEVQKKIRQEKFKRKINFLQQVLCNNQTIKAAAELSKINFATAKVVLKKFRKFGFLKNCDKDHEKQIEFLRQIACLRSDIKQKKMQKRDEEFKKLCEKIKSIQPQNQKKELQSTKDIGSQIKNFQEELHYQKKIQYELVTSVLLEQIKLMKSQQRVN
;
A
#
# COMPACT_ATOMS: atom_id res chain seq x y z
N MET A 1 40.42 -11.39 64.31
CA MET A 1 39.75 -10.17 63.82
C MET A 1 38.90 -9.60 64.93
N SER A 2 39.41 -8.58 65.62
CA SER A 2 38.69 -7.86 66.68
C SER A 2 37.46 -7.12 66.10
N GLU A 3 36.45 -6.80 66.92
CA GLU A 3 35.27 -6.06 66.46
C GLU A 3 35.65 -4.67 65.90
N GLN A 4 36.67 -4.04 66.46
CA GLN A 4 37.20 -2.76 65.99
C GLN A 4 37.85 -2.85 64.60
N GLU A 5 38.57 -3.94 64.31
CA GLU A 5 39.11 -4.20 62.96
C GLU A 5 37.99 -4.38 61.93
N LYS A 6 36.88 -5.04 62.30
CA LYS A 6 35.70 -5.20 61.42
C LYS A 6 35.03 -3.87 61.12
N ILE A 7 34.89 -2.99 62.11
CA ILE A 7 34.31 -1.65 61.96
C ILE A 7 35.19 -0.80 61.04
N ASN A 8 36.51 -0.81 61.25
CA ASN A 8 37.45 -0.04 60.42
C ASN A 8 37.45 -0.53 58.97
N LEU A 9 37.44 -1.85 58.72
CA LEU A 9 37.34 -2.39 57.37
C LEU A 9 36.03 -1.96 56.67
N GLN A 10 34.90 -1.99 57.38
CA GLN A 10 33.62 -1.54 56.82
C GLN A 10 33.65 -0.06 56.45
N GLN A 11 34.25 0.80 57.28
CA GLN A 11 34.39 2.22 56.98
C GLN A 11 35.28 2.47 55.75
N GLU A 12 36.38 1.75 55.61
CA GLU A 12 37.25 1.83 54.43
C GLU A 12 36.55 1.39 53.15
N VAL A 13 35.80 0.28 53.20
CA VAL A 13 35.02 -0.22 52.07
C VAL A 13 33.97 0.81 51.66
N GLN A 14 33.25 1.40 52.63
CA GLN A 14 32.28 2.45 52.33
C GLN A 14 32.93 3.69 51.72
N LYS A 15 34.13 4.07 52.19
CA LYS A 15 34.90 5.20 51.63
C LYS A 15 35.28 4.94 50.17
N LYS A 16 35.77 3.74 49.85
CA LYS A 16 36.09 3.32 48.48
C LYS A 16 34.85 3.37 47.57
N ILE A 17 33.71 2.85 48.03
CA ILE A 17 32.45 2.87 47.26
C ILE A 17 31.99 4.32 46.99
N ARG A 18 32.09 5.22 47.97
CA ARG A 18 31.72 6.64 47.78
C ARG A 18 32.62 7.32 46.76
N GLN A 19 33.92 7.09 46.82
CA GLN A 19 34.89 7.63 45.86
C GLN A 19 34.64 7.11 44.45
N GLU A 20 34.33 5.82 44.30
CA GLU A 20 34.03 5.23 43.00
C GLU A 20 32.75 5.84 42.39
N LYS A 21 31.68 5.99 43.20
CA LYS A 21 30.45 6.66 42.77
C LYS A 21 30.70 8.11 42.36
N PHE A 22 31.59 8.81 43.05
CA PHE A 22 31.98 10.17 42.68
C PHE A 22 32.74 10.18 41.34
N LYS A 23 33.73 9.30 41.18
CA LYS A 23 34.50 9.15 39.93
C LYS A 23 33.61 8.89 38.72
N ARG A 24 32.60 8.01 38.86
CA ARG A 24 31.62 7.74 37.79
C ARG A 24 30.80 8.98 37.41
N LYS A 25 30.42 9.83 38.37
CA LYS A 25 29.71 11.09 38.10
C LYS A 25 30.59 12.12 37.39
N ILE A 26 31.87 12.21 37.76
CA ILE A 26 32.84 13.08 37.09
C ILE A 26 33.08 12.61 35.65
N ASN A 27 33.29 11.31 35.44
CA ASN A 27 33.43 10.76 34.09
C ASN A 27 32.19 11.06 33.23
N PHE A 28 30.98 10.88 33.79
CA PHE A 28 29.75 11.24 33.10
C PHE A 28 29.72 12.72 32.67
N LEU A 29 30.08 13.64 33.57
CA LEU A 29 30.13 15.06 33.24
C LEU A 29 31.17 15.35 32.14
N GLN A 30 32.34 14.72 32.20
CA GLN A 30 33.35 14.85 31.16
C GLN A 30 32.83 14.36 29.79
N GLN A 31 32.14 13.22 29.75
CA GLN A 31 31.55 12.71 28.50
C GLN A 31 30.50 13.65 27.91
N VAL A 32 29.65 14.23 28.74
CA VAL A 32 28.58 15.14 28.28
C VAL A 32 29.12 16.52 27.90
N LEU A 33 30.04 17.07 28.69
CA LEU A 33 30.47 18.48 28.55
C LEU A 33 31.71 18.66 27.68
N CYS A 34 32.62 17.68 27.66
CA CYS A 34 33.86 17.77 26.90
C CYS A 34 33.80 16.97 25.61
N ASN A 35 33.15 15.80 25.64
CA ASN A 35 33.10 14.89 24.49
C ASN A 35 31.79 14.97 23.70
N ASN A 36 30.91 15.92 24.03
CA ASN A 36 29.63 16.18 23.37
C ASN A 36 28.73 14.93 23.21
N GLN A 37 28.85 13.95 24.10
CA GLN A 37 28.03 12.76 24.05
C GLN A 37 26.61 13.04 24.54
N THR A 38 25.63 12.31 24.00
CA THR A 38 24.26 12.38 24.51
C THR A 38 24.19 11.94 25.97
N ILE A 39 23.27 12.51 26.74
CA ILE A 39 23.08 12.19 28.16
C ILE A 39 22.89 10.67 28.36
N LYS A 40 22.19 10.01 27.43
CA LYS A 40 21.92 8.56 27.50
C LYS A 40 23.21 7.75 27.28
N ALA A 41 23.95 8.04 26.20
CA ALA A 41 25.20 7.33 25.90
C ALA A 41 26.27 7.55 26.98
N ALA A 42 26.42 8.79 27.47
CA ALA A 42 27.36 9.11 28.53
C ALA A 42 27.03 8.39 29.86
N ALA A 43 25.74 8.21 30.17
CA ALA A 43 25.29 7.51 31.36
C ALA A 43 25.61 6.01 31.30
N GLU A 44 25.41 5.39 30.14
CA GLU A 44 25.77 3.99 29.87
C GLU A 44 27.29 3.77 30.01
N LEU A 45 28.10 4.59 29.34
CA LEU A 45 29.57 4.51 29.40
C LEU A 45 30.13 4.74 30.81
N SER A 46 29.50 5.62 31.59
CA SER A 46 29.92 5.92 32.96
C SER A 46 29.33 4.98 34.01
N LYS A 47 28.53 3.99 33.59
CA LYS A 47 27.83 3.03 34.45
C LYS A 47 27.02 3.72 35.56
N ILE A 48 26.29 4.77 35.18
CA ILE A 48 25.32 5.46 36.04
C ILE A 48 23.92 5.34 35.45
N ASN A 49 22.90 5.26 36.31
CA ASN A 49 21.52 5.25 35.83
C ASN A 49 21.09 6.64 35.33
N PHE A 50 20.11 6.66 34.42
CA PHE A 50 19.64 7.89 33.80
C PHE A 50 19.01 8.87 34.79
N ALA A 51 18.38 8.37 35.86
CA ALA A 51 17.85 9.18 36.95
C ALA A 51 18.97 9.96 37.67
N THR A 52 20.09 9.30 38.00
CA THR A 52 21.24 9.96 38.62
C THR A 52 21.88 10.96 37.66
N ALA A 53 22.00 10.61 36.37
CA ALA A 53 22.51 11.53 35.34
C ALA A 53 21.71 12.84 35.30
N LYS A 54 20.37 12.75 35.30
CA LYS A 54 19.48 13.91 35.38
C LYS A 54 19.69 14.74 36.66
N VAL A 55 19.79 14.08 37.81
CA VAL A 55 20.02 14.77 39.09
C VAL A 55 21.37 15.49 39.11
N VAL A 56 22.43 14.85 38.59
CA VAL A 56 23.77 15.44 38.49
C VAL A 56 23.73 16.70 37.62
N LEU A 57 23.17 16.62 36.41
CA LEU A 57 23.01 17.79 35.53
C LEU A 57 22.16 18.88 36.17
N LYS A 58 21.06 18.52 36.85
CA LYS A 58 20.21 19.47 37.58
C LYS A 58 20.97 20.20 38.68
N LYS A 59 21.84 19.50 39.43
CA LYS A 59 22.70 20.13 40.45
C LYS A 59 23.67 21.12 39.80
N PHE A 60 24.35 20.73 38.73
CA PHE A 60 25.29 21.62 38.03
C PHE A 60 24.60 22.84 37.42
N ARG A 61 23.37 22.70 36.92
CA ARG A 61 22.53 23.83 36.51
C ARG A 61 22.16 24.74 37.68
N LYS A 62 21.73 24.16 38.81
CA LYS A 62 21.40 24.92 40.03
C LYS A 62 22.59 25.74 40.54
N PHE A 63 23.80 25.19 40.43
CA PHE A 63 25.03 25.89 40.80
C PHE A 63 25.57 26.84 39.73
N GLY A 64 24.87 27.00 38.59
CA GLY A 64 25.26 27.94 37.53
C GLY A 64 26.37 27.45 36.60
N PHE A 65 26.91 26.25 36.79
CA PHE A 65 27.95 25.68 35.91
C PHE A 65 27.41 25.30 34.53
N LEU A 66 26.10 25.05 34.42
CA LEU A 66 25.43 24.75 33.17
C LEU A 66 24.30 25.75 32.97
N LYS A 67 24.24 26.37 31.80
CA LYS A 67 23.08 27.16 31.39
C LYS A 67 21.85 26.28 31.42
N ASN A 68 20.74 26.79 31.95
CA ASN A 68 19.46 26.16 31.73
C ASN A 68 19.19 26.24 30.23
N CYS A 69 19.21 25.10 29.54
CA CYS A 69 18.51 24.97 28.27
C CYS A 69 17.02 24.98 28.58
N ASP A 70 16.49 26.13 29.00
CA ASP A 70 15.06 26.31 29.11
C ASP A 70 14.49 26.37 27.70
N LYS A 71 14.00 25.21 27.27
CA LYS A 71 12.71 25.01 26.60
C LYS A 71 12.42 25.91 25.40
N ASP A 72 12.96 25.52 24.25
CA ASP A 72 12.26 25.69 22.96
C ASP A 72 11.77 24.33 22.43
N HIS A 73 11.66 23.31 23.29
CA HIS A 73 11.11 22.01 22.90
C HIS A 73 9.67 22.13 22.40
N GLU A 74 8.89 23.07 22.94
CA GLU A 74 7.52 23.31 22.48
C GLU A 74 7.51 23.90 21.07
N LYS A 75 8.36 24.90 20.79
CA LYS A 75 8.56 25.41 19.42
C LYS A 75 9.11 24.35 18.46
N GLN A 76 10.05 23.51 18.91
CA GLN A 76 10.59 22.42 18.10
C GLN A 76 9.51 21.36 17.79
N ILE A 77 8.66 21.03 18.76
CA ILE A 77 7.52 20.14 18.57
C ILE A 77 6.51 20.77 17.60
N GLU A 78 6.27 22.08 17.72
CA GLU A 78 5.40 22.82 16.80
C GLU A 78 5.94 22.82 15.37
N PHE A 79 7.23 23.09 15.17
CA PHE A 79 7.89 22.96 13.87
C PHE A 79 7.77 21.55 13.30
N LEU A 80 7.94 20.51 14.12
CA LEU A 80 7.76 19.12 13.67
C LEU A 80 6.32 18.83 13.24
N ARG A 81 5.32 19.38 13.95
CA ARG A 81 3.90 19.29 13.56
C ARG A 81 3.66 20.00 12.22
N GLN A 82 4.19 21.20 12.04
CA GLN A 82 4.08 21.96 10.78
C GLN A 82 4.72 21.20 9.61
N ILE A 83 5.91 20.61 9.80
CA ILE A 83 6.57 19.78 8.79
C ILE A 83 5.72 18.56 8.43
N ALA A 84 5.10 17.91 9.42
CA ALA A 84 4.22 16.77 9.17
C ALA A 84 2.98 17.15 8.35
N CYS A 85 2.34 18.29 8.65
CA CYS A 85 1.24 18.84 7.87
C CYS A 85 1.67 19.12 6.42
N LEU A 86 2.78 19.83 6.21
CA LEU A 86 3.29 20.13 4.87
C LEU A 86 3.59 18.86 4.05
N ARG A 87 4.15 17.83 4.68
CA ARG A 87 4.38 16.54 4.03
C ARG A 87 3.08 15.86 3.58
N SER A 88 2.04 15.94 4.41
CA SER A 88 0.71 15.42 4.06
C SER A 88 0.13 16.16 2.86
N ASP A 89 0.16 17.49 2.86
CA ASP A 89 -0.35 18.32 1.77
C ASP A 89 0.39 18.06 0.46
N ILE A 90 1.72 17.92 0.51
CA ILE A 90 2.53 17.57 -0.67
C ILE A 90 2.13 16.20 -1.21
N LYS A 91 1.90 15.21 -0.33
CA LYS A 91 1.47 13.86 -0.73
C LYS A 91 0.10 13.91 -1.41
N GLN A 92 -0.84 14.66 -0.85
CA GLN A 92 -2.17 14.84 -1.42
C GLN A 92 -2.12 15.54 -2.79
N LYS A 93 -1.34 16.62 -2.91
CA LYS A 93 -1.13 17.33 -4.20
C LYS A 93 -0.51 16.42 -5.26
N LYS A 94 0.47 15.59 -4.90
CA LYS A 94 1.06 14.60 -5.81
C LYS A 94 0.04 13.54 -6.25
N MET A 95 -0.84 13.11 -5.34
CA MET A 95 -1.90 12.16 -5.66
C MET A 95 -2.91 12.77 -6.63
N GLN A 96 -3.39 13.99 -6.36
CA GLN A 96 -4.31 14.71 -7.24
C GLN A 96 -3.74 14.90 -8.65
N LYS A 97 -2.47 15.29 -8.80
CA LYS A 97 -1.81 15.40 -10.11
C LYS A 97 -1.80 14.07 -10.86
N ARG A 98 -1.48 12.97 -10.19
CA ARG A 98 -1.51 11.63 -10.81
C ARG A 98 -2.92 11.23 -11.25
N ASP A 99 -3.94 11.53 -10.43
CA ASP A 99 -5.33 11.23 -10.78
C ASP A 99 -5.81 12.05 -11.99
N GLU A 100 -5.40 13.31 -12.09
CA GLU A 100 -5.66 14.16 -13.27
C GLU A 100 -4.95 13.66 -14.53
N GLU A 101 -3.68 13.29 -14.42
CA GLU A 101 -2.92 12.69 -15.52
C GLU A 101 -3.53 11.37 -15.96
N PHE A 102 -3.97 10.53 -15.02
CA PHE A 102 -4.65 9.28 -15.28
C PHE A 102 -5.98 9.51 -16.01
N LYS A 103 -6.80 10.48 -15.57
CA LYS A 103 -8.05 10.85 -16.27
C LYS A 103 -7.77 11.29 -17.71
N LYS A 104 -6.79 12.16 -17.93
CA LYS A 104 -6.39 12.59 -19.28
C LYS A 104 -5.91 11.42 -20.13
N LEU A 105 -5.18 10.48 -19.55
CA LEU A 105 -4.74 9.27 -20.23
C LEU A 105 -5.93 8.38 -20.61
N CYS A 106 -6.89 8.17 -19.70
CA CYS A 106 -8.11 7.43 -19.98
C CYS A 106 -8.93 8.08 -21.11
N GLU A 107 -9.05 9.42 -21.12
CA GLU A 107 -9.72 10.16 -22.20
C GLU A 107 -8.99 9.99 -23.54
N LYS A 108 -7.66 10.08 -23.55
CA LYS A 108 -6.85 9.81 -24.74
C LYS A 108 -7.03 8.38 -25.23
N ILE A 109 -6.98 7.39 -24.33
CA ILE A 109 -7.22 5.99 -24.68
C ILE A 109 -8.61 5.81 -25.28
N LYS A 110 -9.66 6.41 -24.70
CA LYS A 110 -11.01 6.39 -25.27
C LYS A 110 -11.09 7.05 -26.66
N SER A 111 -10.32 8.10 -26.90
CA SER A 111 -10.26 8.77 -28.20
C SER A 111 -9.49 7.98 -29.27
N ILE A 112 -8.50 7.17 -28.84
CA ILE A 112 -7.68 6.30 -29.69
C ILE A 112 -8.35 4.95 -29.89
N GLN A 113 -9.21 4.52 -28.95
CA GLN A 113 -9.99 3.31 -29.07
C GLN A 113 -10.81 3.42 -30.36
N PRO A 114 -10.51 2.60 -31.37
CA PRO A 114 -11.13 2.76 -32.67
C PRO A 114 -12.64 2.61 -32.50
N GLN A 115 -13.41 3.37 -33.29
CA GLN A 115 -14.84 3.16 -33.54
C GLN A 115 -15.17 1.77 -34.14
N ASN A 116 -14.42 0.72 -33.76
CA ASN A 116 -14.65 -0.65 -34.19
C ASN A 116 -15.99 -1.19 -33.72
N GLN A 117 -16.65 -0.57 -32.73
CA GLN A 117 -18.00 -0.94 -32.34
C GLN A 117 -19.08 -0.58 -33.38
N LYS A 118 -18.84 0.34 -34.33
CA LYS A 118 -19.85 0.62 -35.38
C LYS A 118 -19.74 -0.27 -36.62
N LYS A 119 -18.56 -0.84 -36.92
CA LYS A 119 -18.41 -1.75 -38.07
C LYS A 119 -18.85 -3.19 -37.76
N GLU A 120 -18.62 -3.68 -36.53
CA GLU A 120 -19.10 -5.02 -36.12
C GLU A 120 -20.64 -5.12 -36.05
N LEU A 121 -21.33 -4.02 -35.69
CA LEU A 121 -22.79 -3.98 -35.64
C LEU A 121 -23.46 -3.93 -37.03
N GLN A 122 -22.76 -3.43 -38.05
CA GLN A 122 -23.26 -3.44 -39.43
C GLN A 122 -23.07 -4.83 -40.06
N SER A 123 -21.90 -5.45 -39.87
CA SER A 123 -21.60 -6.77 -40.44
C SER A 123 -22.46 -7.89 -39.85
N THR A 124 -22.80 -7.80 -38.56
CA THR A 124 -23.68 -8.78 -37.90
C THR A 124 -25.15 -8.68 -38.37
N LYS A 125 -25.63 -7.48 -38.72
CA LYS A 125 -26.96 -7.31 -39.33
C LYS A 125 -27.02 -7.86 -40.75
N ASP A 126 -25.97 -7.65 -41.54
CA ASP A 126 -25.91 -8.16 -42.92
C ASP A 126 -25.88 -9.69 -42.96
N ILE A 127 -25.08 -10.34 -42.09
CA ILE A 127 -25.04 -11.81 -41.97
C ILE A 127 -26.40 -12.37 -41.51
N GLY A 128 -27.05 -11.72 -40.54
CA GLY A 128 -28.37 -12.16 -40.05
C GLY A 128 -29.45 -12.13 -41.14
N SER A 129 -29.42 -11.10 -42.00
CA SER A 129 -30.35 -10.98 -43.13
C SER A 129 -30.10 -12.04 -44.21
N GLN A 130 -28.84 -12.33 -44.52
CA GLN A 130 -28.46 -13.40 -45.46
C GLN A 130 -28.88 -14.78 -44.96
N ILE A 131 -28.67 -15.09 -43.68
CA ILE A 131 -29.10 -16.35 -43.08
C ILE A 131 -30.62 -16.51 -43.20
N LYS A 132 -31.39 -15.43 -42.95
CA LYS A 132 -32.85 -15.46 -43.07
C LYS A 132 -33.29 -15.74 -44.51
N ASN A 133 -32.69 -15.08 -45.49
CA ASN A 133 -32.97 -15.33 -46.91
C ASN A 133 -32.66 -16.78 -47.29
N PHE A 134 -31.52 -17.33 -46.85
CA PHE A 134 -31.18 -18.73 -47.10
C PHE A 134 -32.14 -19.72 -46.43
N GLN A 135 -32.67 -19.40 -45.24
CA GLN A 135 -33.67 -20.24 -44.58
C GLN A 135 -35.00 -20.24 -45.34
N GLU A 136 -35.43 -19.09 -45.85
CA GLU A 136 -36.65 -18.95 -46.65
C GLU A 136 -36.52 -19.70 -48.00
N GLU A 137 -35.37 -19.56 -48.67
CA GLU A 137 -35.05 -20.29 -49.91
C GLU A 137 -35.06 -21.81 -49.70
N LEU A 138 -34.44 -22.28 -48.62
CA LEU A 138 -34.39 -23.70 -48.28
C LEU A 138 -35.80 -24.26 -47.97
N HIS A 139 -36.64 -23.48 -47.29
CA HIS A 139 -38.03 -23.85 -47.06
C HIS A 139 -38.83 -23.94 -48.37
N TYR A 140 -38.63 -22.99 -49.28
CA TYR A 140 -39.27 -23.00 -50.60
C TYR A 140 -38.85 -24.22 -51.42
N GLN A 141 -37.56 -24.55 -51.48
CA GLN A 141 -37.07 -25.73 -52.18
C GLN A 141 -37.62 -27.03 -51.60
N LYS A 142 -37.71 -27.15 -50.27
CA LYS A 142 -38.36 -28.31 -49.62
C LYS A 142 -39.82 -28.46 -50.02
N LYS A 143 -40.55 -27.34 -50.14
CA LYS A 143 -41.94 -27.35 -50.58
C LYS A 143 -42.08 -27.83 -52.02
N ILE A 144 -41.25 -27.31 -52.94
CA ILE A 144 -41.21 -27.78 -54.33
C ILE A 144 -40.92 -29.27 -54.39
N GLN A 145 -39.91 -29.73 -53.65
CA GLN A 145 -39.53 -31.14 -53.64
C GLN A 145 -40.69 -32.02 -53.14
N TYR A 146 -41.39 -31.59 -52.09
CA TYR A 146 -42.54 -32.29 -51.57
C TYR A 146 -43.69 -32.38 -52.59
N GLU A 147 -44.00 -31.27 -53.25
CA GLU A 147 -45.04 -31.21 -54.30
C GLU A 147 -44.68 -32.13 -55.48
N LEU A 148 -43.42 -32.11 -55.92
CA LEU A 148 -42.95 -32.97 -57.00
C LEU A 148 -43.06 -34.46 -56.63
N VAL A 149 -42.54 -34.86 -55.46
CA VAL A 149 -42.63 -36.25 -54.98
C VAL A 149 -44.09 -36.68 -54.88
N THR A 150 -44.96 -35.82 -54.35
CA THR A 150 -46.40 -36.10 -54.25
C THR A 150 -47.02 -36.30 -55.63
N SER A 151 -46.72 -35.43 -56.61
CA SER A 151 -47.24 -35.58 -57.97
C SER A 151 -46.78 -36.88 -58.65
N VAL A 152 -45.51 -37.27 -58.46
CA VAL A 152 -44.95 -38.50 -59.03
C VAL A 152 -45.63 -39.72 -58.40
N LEU A 153 -45.77 -39.74 -57.07
CA LEU A 153 -46.44 -40.82 -56.37
C LEU A 153 -47.91 -40.94 -56.79
N LEU A 154 -48.62 -39.83 -56.96
CA LEU A 154 -50.01 -39.85 -57.42
C LEU A 154 -50.14 -40.41 -58.84
N GLU A 155 -49.26 -40.02 -59.76
CA GLU A 155 -49.24 -40.59 -61.11
C GLU A 155 -48.88 -42.08 -61.11
N GLN A 156 -47.91 -42.50 -60.30
CA GLN A 156 -47.59 -43.92 -60.13
C GLN A 156 -48.80 -44.71 -59.62
N ILE A 157 -49.53 -44.20 -58.63
CA ILE A 157 -50.76 -44.82 -58.10
C ILE A 157 -51.83 -44.92 -59.20
N LYS A 158 -52.03 -43.87 -60.02
CA LYS A 158 -52.99 -43.89 -61.14
C LYS A 158 -52.61 -44.96 -62.16
N LEU A 159 -51.33 -45.03 -62.55
CA LEU A 159 -50.83 -46.03 -63.49
C LEU A 159 -51.06 -47.45 -62.96
N MET A 160 -50.70 -47.74 -61.70
CA MET A 160 -50.95 -49.04 -61.08
C MET A 160 -52.44 -49.43 -61.04
N LYS A 161 -53.32 -48.47 -60.69
CA LYS A 161 -54.78 -48.71 -60.70
C LYS A 161 -55.34 -48.94 -62.09
N SER A 162 -54.78 -48.29 -63.11
CA SER A 162 -55.20 -48.50 -64.50
C SER A 162 -54.75 -49.87 -65.03
N GLN A 163 -53.55 -50.33 -64.68
CA GLN A 163 -53.06 -51.66 -65.03
C GLN A 163 -53.85 -52.79 -64.35
N GLN A 164 -54.30 -52.59 -63.11
CA GLN A 164 -55.16 -53.54 -62.40
C GLN A 164 -56.59 -53.66 -62.98
N ARG A 165 -57.03 -52.73 -63.83
CA ARG A 165 -58.35 -52.78 -64.49
C ARG A 165 -58.32 -53.42 -65.88
N VAL A 166 -57.12 -53.71 -66.40
CA VAL A 166 -56.89 -54.28 -67.74
C VAL A 166 -56.49 -55.76 -67.69
N ASN A 167 -56.30 -56.31 -66.48
CA ASN A 167 -56.21 -57.74 -66.20
C ASN A 167 -57.46 -58.21 -65.45
#